data_AF-W9UVJ8-F1
#
_entry.id   AF-W9UVJ8-F1
#
_cell.length_a   1.000
_cell.length_b   1.000
_cell.length_c   1.000
_cell.angle_alpha   90.00
_cell.angle_beta   90.00
_cell.angle_gamma   90.00
#
_symmetry.space_group_name_H-M   'P 1'
#
loop_
_entity.id
_entity.type
_entity.pdbx_description
1 polymer ?
#
loop_
_entity_poly.entity_id
_entity_poly.type
_entity_poly.pdbx_seq_one_letter_code
_entity_poly.pdbx_strand_id
1 'polypeptide(L)'
;MRQHFYAYHGPSNNTDFDPSGGYGVSQEYKQKQTKVGDLVYVIQKRRERNYYELCGTYKVVGHYHQEMSKRPYRVRLIEVNPISQRIVIDEAECSRRLPLLDGDERWSNFQRHFCRQGVSLQSPLKSQVVAVLDELICQYSESAFGTIVELAEMEAKFSEEVDKAILSSSTERLKRLSQANRLPCSVRVSTKVFLRNPDVVAEVLYRARGVCEKCGEKAPFSRRTDGSPYLEVHHKVRLADDGEDTLDNAIAVCPNCHRELHFGV
;
A
#
# COMPACT_ATOMS: atom_id res chain seq x y z
N MET A 1 -18.38 12.52 3.89
CA MET A 1 -17.01 12.31 3.36
C MET A 1 -16.14 11.88 4.52
N ARG A 2 -15.29 10.87 4.34
CA ARG A 2 -14.34 10.42 5.39
C ARG A 2 -13.33 11.54 5.66
N GLN A 3 -13.13 11.87 6.92
CA GLN A 3 -12.16 12.87 7.35
C GLN A 3 -10.93 12.22 7.98
N HIS A 4 -9.84 12.98 8.01
CA HIS A 4 -8.57 12.55 8.56
C HIS A 4 -8.20 13.46 9.73
N PHE A 5 -7.73 12.88 10.82
CA PHE A 5 -7.30 13.56 12.02
C PHE A 5 -5.93 13.06 12.44
N TYR A 6 -5.34 13.70 13.45
CA TYR A 6 -4.17 13.15 14.12
C TYR A 6 -4.35 13.12 15.64
N ALA A 7 -3.59 12.24 16.27
CA ALA A 7 -3.47 12.10 17.71
C ALA A 7 -1.99 12.08 18.10
N TYR A 8 -1.61 12.88 19.11
CA TYR A 8 -0.23 12.99 19.56
C TYR A 8 -0.03 12.38 20.93
N HIS A 9 0.61 11.21 20.97
CA HIS A 9 1.02 10.52 22.17
C HIS A 9 2.37 11.06 22.65
N GLY A 10 2.30 12.17 23.38
CA GLY A 10 3.47 12.99 23.73
C GLY A 10 4.45 12.40 24.76
N PRO A 11 5.48 13.17 25.14
CA PRO A 11 6.69 12.70 25.85
C PRO A 11 6.48 12.31 27.31
N SER A 12 5.31 12.56 27.89
CA SER A 12 4.97 12.09 29.24
C SER A 12 4.69 10.58 29.29
N ASN A 13 4.69 9.89 28.15
CA ASN A 13 4.44 8.47 28.05
C ASN A 13 5.75 7.69 27.85
N ASN A 14 5.92 6.61 28.60
CA ASN A 14 7.09 5.73 28.51
C ASN A 14 6.83 4.51 27.61
N THR A 15 5.55 4.15 27.40
CA THR A 15 5.13 2.97 26.63
C THR A 15 4.69 3.35 25.23
N ASP A 16 4.72 2.38 24.34
CA ASP A 16 4.17 2.49 22.99
C ASP A 16 2.67 2.79 23.03
N PHE A 17 2.18 3.48 22.00
CA PHE A 17 0.75 3.67 21.84
C PHE A 17 0.04 2.32 21.63
N ASP A 18 -0.92 2.02 22.50
CA ASP A 18 -1.78 0.85 22.42
C ASP A 18 -3.19 1.25 21.95
N PRO A 19 -3.64 0.81 20.75
CA PRO A 19 -4.96 1.13 20.25
C PRO A 19 -6.10 0.38 20.97
N SER A 20 -5.83 -0.64 21.78
CA SER A 20 -6.86 -1.46 22.45
C SER A 20 -7.79 -0.62 23.34
N GLY A 21 -7.21 0.34 24.06
CA GLY A 21 -7.93 1.33 24.86
C GLY A 21 -8.41 2.56 24.06
N GLY A 22 -8.08 2.65 22.77
CA GLY A 22 -8.36 3.82 21.95
C GLY A 22 -7.58 5.07 22.38
N TYR A 23 -7.94 6.23 21.82
CA TYR A 23 -7.30 7.50 22.14
C TYR A 23 -8.20 8.40 22.99
N GLY A 24 -7.67 8.92 24.09
CA GLY A 24 -8.43 9.77 25.02
C GLY A 24 -8.13 11.26 24.87
N VAL A 25 -9.17 12.08 25.00
CA VAL A 25 -9.08 13.54 25.09
C VAL A 25 -9.77 14.06 26.36
N SER A 26 -9.35 15.23 26.85
CA SER A 26 -9.88 15.82 28.09
C SER A 26 -11.20 16.58 27.89
N GLN A 27 -11.54 16.93 26.64
CA GLN A 27 -12.71 17.74 26.32
C GLN A 27 -13.62 16.97 25.36
N GLU A 28 -14.90 16.86 25.71
CA GLU A 28 -15.90 16.08 24.97
C GLU A 28 -16.00 16.49 23.50
N TYR A 29 -15.95 17.81 23.21
CA TYR A 29 -16.14 18.29 21.85
C TYR A 29 -15.09 17.74 20.88
N LYS A 30 -13.87 17.40 21.34
CA LYS A 30 -12.80 16.84 20.50
C LYS A 30 -13.10 15.40 20.09
N GLN A 31 -13.68 14.63 20.99
CA GLN A 31 -14.19 13.30 20.67
C GLN A 31 -15.29 13.41 19.61
N LYS A 32 -16.22 14.38 19.79
CA LYS A 32 -17.35 14.65 18.89
C LYS A 32 -16.95 15.20 17.51
N GLN A 33 -15.70 15.66 17.30
CA GLN A 33 -15.22 16.04 15.96
C GLN A 33 -15.11 14.85 15.01
N THR A 34 -14.85 13.66 15.55
CA THR A 34 -14.63 12.44 14.78
C THR A 34 -15.91 11.62 14.65
N LYS A 35 -16.09 10.95 13.51
CA LYS A 35 -17.20 10.03 13.24
C LYS A 35 -16.68 8.64 12.93
N VAL A 36 -17.52 7.63 13.13
CA VAL A 36 -17.21 6.26 12.72
C VAL A 36 -16.86 6.25 11.24
N GLY A 37 -15.71 5.66 10.91
CA GLY A 37 -15.17 5.61 9.56
C GLY A 37 -14.13 6.68 9.21
N ASP A 38 -13.95 7.70 10.06
CA ASP A 38 -12.83 8.65 9.95
C ASP A 38 -11.50 7.96 10.27
N LEU A 39 -10.41 8.55 9.80
CA LEU A 39 -9.05 8.05 10.00
C LEU A 39 -8.26 8.95 10.94
N VAL A 40 -7.36 8.35 11.72
CA VAL A 40 -6.50 9.01 12.70
C VAL A 40 -5.07 8.53 12.51
N TYR A 41 -4.17 9.45 12.19
CA TYR A 41 -2.73 9.22 12.26
C TYR A 41 -2.28 9.39 13.71
N VAL A 42 -1.60 8.38 14.27
CA VAL A 42 -1.08 8.50 15.64
C VAL A 42 0.41 8.77 15.59
N ILE A 43 0.83 9.92 16.11
CA ILE A 43 2.23 10.31 16.23
C ILE A 43 2.63 10.18 17.68
N GLN A 44 3.82 9.64 17.94
CA GLN A 44 4.34 9.37 19.27
C GLN A 44 5.70 10.02 19.48
N LYS A 45 5.94 10.49 20.72
CA LYS A 45 7.28 10.78 21.23
C LYS A 45 7.42 10.15 22.61
N ARG A 46 8.38 9.25 22.78
CA ARG A 46 8.65 8.60 24.07
C ARG A 46 9.67 9.41 24.87
N ARG A 47 9.55 9.39 26.21
CA ARG A 47 10.45 10.13 27.10
C ARG A 47 11.94 9.83 26.87
N GLU A 48 12.26 8.57 26.58
CA GLU A 48 13.63 8.06 26.43
C GLU A 48 14.15 8.13 25.00
N ARG A 49 13.33 8.59 24.03
CA ARG A 49 13.71 8.69 22.62
C ARG A 49 13.77 10.15 22.19
N ASN A 50 14.81 10.49 21.43
CA ASN A 50 14.99 11.86 20.92
C ASN A 50 14.30 12.12 19.59
N TYR A 51 13.60 11.12 19.03
CA TYR A 51 12.91 11.20 17.75
C TYR A 51 11.40 10.97 17.90
N TYR A 52 10.67 11.32 16.84
CA TYR A 52 9.22 11.10 16.72
C TYR A 52 8.94 9.84 15.90
N GLU A 53 7.80 9.22 16.16
CA GLU A 53 7.37 8.01 15.47
C GLU A 53 5.94 8.18 14.95
N LEU A 54 5.69 7.79 13.70
CA LEU A 54 4.34 7.61 13.18
C LEU A 54 3.93 6.16 13.43
N CYS A 55 2.94 5.99 14.31
CA CYS A 55 2.52 4.67 14.76
C CYS A 55 1.72 3.89 13.72
N GLY A 56 1.03 4.62 12.84
CA GLY A 56 0.19 4.08 11.79
C GLY A 56 -1.09 4.89 11.62
N THR A 57 -1.97 4.34 10.79
CA THR A 57 -3.29 4.91 10.50
C THR A 57 -4.37 4.02 11.09
N TYR A 58 -5.25 4.64 11.87
CA TYR A 58 -6.31 3.97 12.62
C TYR A 58 -7.68 4.46 12.18
N LYS A 59 -8.65 3.56 12.09
CA LYS A 59 -10.05 3.88 11.81
C LYS A 59 -10.80 4.08 13.12
N VAL A 60 -11.58 5.15 13.16
CA VAL A 60 -12.56 5.37 14.24
C VAL A 60 -13.69 4.37 14.08
N VAL A 61 -13.89 3.53 15.10
CA VAL A 61 -14.95 2.50 15.12
C VAL A 61 -16.00 2.74 16.20
N GLY A 62 -15.82 3.77 17.02
CA GLY A 62 -16.80 4.19 18.00
C GLY A 62 -16.22 5.17 19.01
N HIS A 63 -17.06 5.53 19.97
CA HIS A 63 -16.75 6.49 21.02
C HIS A 63 -17.27 5.96 22.34
N TYR A 64 -16.56 6.21 23.44
CA TYR A 64 -17.02 5.84 24.76
C TYR A 64 -16.49 6.80 25.82
N HIS A 65 -17.14 6.82 26.98
CA HIS A 65 -16.69 7.58 28.14
C HIS A 65 -16.01 6.62 29.13
N GLN A 66 -14.81 6.97 29.58
CA GLN A 66 -14.08 6.23 30.61
C GLN A 66 -14.02 7.07 31.88
N GLU A 67 -14.86 6.71 32.85
CA GLU A 67 -14.88 7.36 34.16
C GLU A 67 -13.52 7.30 34.86
N MET A 68 -13.24 8.29 35.70
CA MET A 68 -12.01 8.41 36.50
C MET A 68 -10.69 8.56 35.70
N SER A 69 -10.75 8.63 34.37
CA SER A 69 -9.59 8.93 33.52
C SER A 69 -9.34 10.45 33.41
N LYS A 70 -8.08 10.88 33.42
CA LYS A 70 -7.69 12.27 33.09
C LYS A 70 -8.06 12.67 31.65
N ARG A 71 -8.35 11.69 30.79
CA ARG A 71 -8.78 11.85 29.40
C ARG A 71 -9.98 10.94 29.16
N PRO A 72 -11.16 11.29 29.71
CA PRO A 72 -12.30 10.38 29.81
C PRO A 72 -13.04 10.19 28.49
N TYR A 73 -12.93 11.13 27.55
CA TYR A 73 -13.59 11.05 26.25
C TYR A 73 -12.73 10.26 25.27
N ARG A 74 -13.11 9.01 24.99
CA ARG A 74 -12.29 8.04 24.25
C ARG A 74 -12.80 7.77 22.84
N VAL A 75 -11.90 7.73 21.87
CA VAL A 75 -12.17 7.30 20.50
C VAL A 75 -11.66 5.87 20.34
N ARG A 76 -12.54 4.93 20.01
CA ARG A 76 -12.18 3.53 19.74
C ARG A 76 -11.53 3.44 18.37
N LEU A 77 -10.36 2.82 18.30
CA LEU A 77 -9.51 2.78 17.12
C LEU A 77 -9.21 1.33 16.73
N ILE A 78 -9.25 1.03 15.44
CA ILE A 78 -8.73 -0.21 14.85
C ILE A 78 -7.70 0.17 13.79
N GLU A 79 -6.55 -0.47 13.81
CA GLU A 79 -5.48 -0.24 12.83
C GLU A 79 -5.93 -0.67 11.43
N VAL A 80 -5.68 0.18 10.43
CA VAL A 80 -6.15 -0.05 9.04
C VAL A 80 -5.05 -0.64 8.17
N ASN A 81 -3.79 -0.32 8.48
CA ASN A 81 -2.60 -0.86 7.84
C ASN A 81 -1.63 -1.26 8.96
N PRO A 82 -1.61 -2.53 9.38
CA PRO A 82 -0.70 -2.97 10.42
C PRO A 82 0.74 -2.78 9.94
N ILE A 83 1.43 -1.80 10.50
CA ILE A 83 2.86 -1.61 10.22
C ILE A 83 3.60 -2.44 11.27
N SER A 84 4.39 -3.41 10.81
CA SER A 84 5.15 -4.32 11.69
C SER A 84 6.12 -3.58 12.61
N GLN A 85 6.49 -2.34 12.26
CA GLN A 85 7.38 -1.50 13.03
C GLN A 85 7.02 -0.01 12.86
N ARG A 86 7.22 0.79 13.92
CA ARG A 86 6.88 2.21 13.95
C ARG A 86 7.81 3.01 13.03
N ILE A 87 7.26 3.96 12.29
CA ILE A 87 8.03 4.78 11.33
C ILE A 87 8.75 5.89 12.09
N VAL A 88 10.08 5.90 12.10
CA VAL A 88 10.84 7.06 12.61
C VAL A 88 10.64 8.24 11.67
N ILE A 89 10.17 9.35 12.20
CA ILE A 89 9.91 10.58 11.43
C ILE A 89 11.20 11.40 11.35
N ASP A 90 11.70 11.62 10.13
CA ASP A 90 12.66 12.68 9.87
C ASP A 90 11.95 14.03 9.96
N GLU A 91 12.18 14.72 11.08
CA GLU A 91 11.54 16.00 11.40
C GLU A 91 11.89 17.10 10.40
N ALA A 92 13.12 17.12 9.90
CA ALA A 92 13.58 18.15 8.96
C ALA A 92 12.95 17.95 7.59
N GLU A 93 12.92 16.71 7.10
CA GLU A 93 12.27 16.37 5.83
C GLU A 93 10.77 16.62 5.88
N CYS A 94 10.10 16.15 6.93
CA CYS A 94 8.67 16.35 7.10
C CYS A 94 8.32 17.85 7.19
N SER A 95 9.14 18.64 7.88
CA SER A 95 8.97 20.10 7.98
C SER A 95 9.04 20.80 6.61
N ARG A 96 9.90 20.35 5.70
CA ARG A 96 10.03 20.90 4.34
C ARG A 96 8.81 20.59 3.46
N ARG A 97 8.18 19.44 3.65
CA ARG A 97 7.06 18.96 2.83
C ARG A 97 5.70 19.43 3.32
N LEU A 98 5.56 19.68 4.62
CA LEU A 98 4.31 20.20 5.19
C LEU A 98 4.06 21.65 4.74
N PRO A 99 2.79 22.03 4.52
CA PRO A 99 2.46 23.43 4.30
C PRO A 99 2.92 24.28 5.48
N LEU A 100 3.41 25.48 5.22
CA LEU A 100 3.88 26.38 6.28
C LEU A 100 2.75 26.71 7.24
N LEU A 101 3.05 26.61 8.53
CA LEU A 101 2.14 26.95 9.61
C LEU A 101 2.80 27.98 10.54
N ASP A 102 2.12 29.11 10.72
CA ASP A 102 2.54 30.13 11.67
C ASP A 102 2.46 29.59 13.10
N GLY A 103 3.40 30.00 13.96
CA GLY A 103 3.48 29.52 15.33
C GLY A 103 4.80 29.92 15.99
N ASP A 104 5.11 29.27 17.11
CA ASP A 104 6.35 29.50 17.85
C ASP A 104 7.57 29.23 16.96
N GLU A 105 8.42 30.23 16.78
CA GLU A 105 9.61 30.16 15.93
C GLU A 105 10.63 29.14 16.43
N ARG A 106 10.59 28.80 17.72
CA ARG A 106 11.43 27.76 18.32
C ARG A 106 11.04 26.35 17.88
N TRP A 107 9.84 26.20 17.30
CA TRP A 107 9.33 24.91 16.84
C TRP A 107 9.54 24.76 15.35
N SER A 108 9.94 23.55 14.94
CA SER A 108 9.94 23.16 13.53
C SER A 108 8.52 23.21 12.95
N ASN A 109 8.41 23.30 11.63
CA ASN A 109 7.10 23.28 10.97
C ASN A 109 6.32 22.00 11.33
N PHE A 110 7.00 20.84 11.39
CA PHE A 110 6.43 19.59 11.88
C PHE A 110 5.84 19.71 13.30
N GLN A 111 6.60 20.27 14.24
CA GLN A 111 6.15 20.43 15.62
C GLN A 111 4.93 21.36 15.73
N ARG A 112 4.86 22.42 14.90
CA ARG A 112 3.70 23.31 14.86
C ARG A 112 2.42 22.60 14.40
N HIS A 113 2.53 21.64 13.48
CA HIS A 113 1.40 20.82 13.03
C HIS A 113 0.95 19.80 14.08
N PHE A 114 1.88 19.06 14.70
CA PHE A 114 1.54 17.83 15.42
C PHE A 114 1.86 17.81 16.92
N CYS A 115 2.74 18.70 17.41
CA CYS A 115 3.23 18.65 18.79
C CYS A 115 2.56 19.65 19.73
N ARG A 116 1.65 20.49 19.21
CA ARG A 116 0.87 21.43 20.02
C ARG A 116 0.05 20.66 21.06
N GLN A 117 0.10 21.12 22.31
CA GLN A 117 -0.62 20.45 23.39
C GLN A 117 -2.13 20.65 23.23
N GLY A 118 -2.88 19.57 23.45
CA GLY A 118 -4.34 19.61 23.51
C GLY A 118 -5.04 19.80 22.16
N VAL A 119 -4.37 19.77 21.02
CA VAL A 119 -5.01 19.94 19.70
C VAL A 119 -5.25 18.62 18.95
N SER A 120 -4.91 17.47 19.55
CA SER A 120 -5.29 16.17 19.00
C SER A 120 -6.80 16.08 18.80
N LEU A 121 -7.20 15.59 17.62
CA LEU A 121 -8.61 15.46 17.19
C LEU A 121 -9.40 16.79 17.17
N GLN A 122 -8.73 17.95 17.23
CA GLN A 122 -9.43 19.24 17.29
C GLN A 122 -10.15 19.60 15.98
N SER A 123 -9.55 19.25 14.85
CA SER A 123 -10.09 19.54 13.54
C SER A 123 -9.55 18.56 12.49
N PRO A 124 -10.26 18.39 11.36
CA PRO A 124 -9.78 17.63 10.23
C PRO A 124 -8.46 18.19 9.68
N LEU A 125 -7.55 17.31 9.30
CA LEU A 125 -6.32 17.65 8.59
C LEU A 125 -6.64 18.18 7.19
N LYS A 126 -5.87 19.17 6.75
CA LYS A 126 -5.88 19.63 5.36
C LYS A 126 -5.36 18.52 4.45
N SER A 127 -5.89 18.42 3.23
CA SER A 127 -5.50 17.39 2.25
C SER A 127 -3.99 17.33 1.99
N GLN A 128 -3.30 18.48 1.95
CA GLN A 128 -1.85 18.56 1.80
C GLN A 128 -1.09 17.89 2.97
N VAL A 129 -1.59 18.02 4.20
CA VAL A 129 -0.98 17.38 5.37
C VAL A 129 -1.21 15.87 5.35
N VAL A 130 -2.41 15.45 4.94
CA VAL A 130 -2.76 14.03 4.75
C VAL A 130 -1.83 13.40 3.71
N ALA A 131 -1.62 14.05 2.56
CA ALA A 131 -0.73 13.55 1.52
C ALA A 131 0.71 13.30 2.02
N VAL A 132 1.27 14.22 2.83
CA VAL A 132 2.61 14.04 3.41
C VAL A 132 2.66 12.83 4.35
N LEU A 133 1.65 12.63 5.20
CA LEU A 133 1.60 11.50 6.13
C LEU A 133 1.40 10.16 5.41
N ASP A 134 0.53 10.13 4.39
CA ASP A 134 0.34 8.94 3.55
C ASP A 134 1.60 8.57 2.78
N GLU A 135 2.31 9.57 2.23
CA GLU A 135 3.58 9.34 1.54
C GLU A 135 4.68 8.85 2.49
N LEU A 136 4.73 9.30 3.76
CA LEU A 136 5.65 8.76 4.76
C LEU A 136 5.37 7.29 5.08
N ILE A 137 4.09 6.92 5.20
CA ILE A 137 3.69 5.52 5.39
C ILE A 137 4.10 4.68 4.19
N CYS A 138 3.88 5.20 2.99
CA CYS A 138 4.27 4.55 1.74
C CYS A 138 5.80 4.35 1.66
N GLN A 139 6.60 5.39 1.93
CA GLN A 139 8.07 5.31 1.92
C GLN A 139 8.63 4.33 2.95
N TYR A 140 8.02 4.25 4.14
CA TYR A 140 8.43 3.25 5.12
C TYR A 140 8.06 1.83 4.71
N SER A 141 6.89 1.65 4.10
CA SER A 141 6.58 0.36 3.48
C SER A 141 7.53 0.04 2.31
N GLU A 142 8.25 1.00 1.73
CA GLU A 142 9.32 0.69 0.78
C GLU A 142 10.64 0.31 1.47
N SER A 143 10.97 0.89 2.63
CA SER A 143 12.27 0.68 3.32
C SER A 143 12.28 -0.46 4.35
N ALA A 144 11.14 -0.76 4.98
CA ALA A 144 10.96 -1.94 5.83
C ALA A 144 10.91 -3.24 5.02
N PHE A 145 10.78 -3.15 3.69
CA PHE A 145 10.86 -4.25 2.73
C PHE A 145 12.32 -4.62 2.39
N GLY A 146 13.18 -4.68 3.41
CA GLY A 146 14.36 -5.54 3.37
C GLY A 146 14.00 -7.02 3.24
N THR A 147 12.73 -7.36 3.39
CA THR A 147 12.15 -8.64 2.96
C THR A 147 11.70 -8.51 1.51
N ILE A 148 12.41 -9.19 0.62
CA ILE A 148 11.97 -9.50 -0.74
C ILE A 148 10.59 -10.14 -0.63
N VAL A 149 9.52 -9.42 -1.00
CA VAL A 149 8.21 -10.03 -1.22
C VAL A 149 8.16 -10.37 -2.69
N GLU A 150 8.24 -11.67 -3.01
CA GLU A 150 8.15 -12.13 -4.38
C GLU A 150 6.74 -11.88 -4.92
N LEU A 151 6.65 -11.34 -6.15
CA LEU A 151 5.37 -11.11 -6.83
C LEU A 151 4.51 -12.39 -6.85
N ALA A 152 5.14 -13.56 -7.00
CA ALA A 152 4.48 -14.85 -7.00
C ALA A 152 3.74 -15.17 -5.69
N GLU A 153 4.34 -14.87 -4.52
CA GLU A 153 3.69 -15.10 -3.23
C GLU A 153 2.49 -14.17 -3.03
N MET A 154 2.62 -12.91 -3.49
CA MET A 154 1.54 -11.93 -3.45
C MET A 154 0.36 -12.35 -4.34
N GLU A 155 0.65 -12.82 -5.56
CA GLU A 155 -0.34 -13.34 -6.50
C GLU A 155 -1.04 -14.59 -5.95
N ALA A 156 -0.30 -15.54 -5.37
CA ALA A 156 -0.85 -16.75 -4.78
C ALA A 156 -1.81 -16.44 -3.62
N LYS A 157 -1.39 -15.57 -2.70
CA LYS A 157 -2.24 -15.12 -1.59
C LYS A 157 -3.48 -14.39 -2.08
N PHE A 158 -3.33 -13.54 -3.10
CA PHE A 158 -4.48 -12.85 -3.69
C PHE A 158 -5.47 -13.83 -4.32
N SER A 159 -4.98 -14.85 -5.04
CA SER A 159 -5.81 -15.92 -5.60
C SER A 159 -6.61 -16.65 -4.51
N GLU A 160 -5.96 -17.01 -3.40
CA GLU A 160 -6.63 -17.67 -2.27
C GLU A 160 -7.76 -16.80 -1.69
N GLU A 161 -7.53 -15.50 -1.54
CA GLU A 161 -8.55 -14.55 -1.07
C GLU A 161 -9.69 -14.37 -2.08
N VAL A 162 -9.40 -14.44 -3.38
CA VAL A 162 -10.42 -14.46 -4.44
C VAL A 162 -11.26 -15.73 -4.34
N ASP A 163 -10.66 -16.90 -4.15
CA ASP A 163 -11.37 -18.17 -4.01
C ASP A 163 -12.30 -18.15 -2.79
N LYS A 164 -11.82 -17.67 -1.64
CA LYS A 164 -12.65 -17.42 -0.45
C LYS A 164 -13.81 -16.46 -0.75
N ALA A 165 -13.56 -15.41 -1.52
CA ALA A 165 -14.59 -14.44 -1.90
C ALA A 165 -15.64 -15.04 -2.85
N ILE A 166 -15.24 -15.94 -3.76
CA ILE A 166 -16.14 -16.66 -4.68
C ILE A 166 -17.11 -17.55 -3.89
N LEU A 167 -16.64 -18.20 -2.83
CA LEU A 167 -17.46 -19.05 -1.95
C LEU A 167 -18.54 -18.27 -1.19
N SER A 168 -18.43 -16.95 -1.06
CA SER A 168 -19.45 -16.11 -0.42
C SER A 168 -20.57 -15.68 -1.38
N SER A 169 -21.69 -15.20 -0.84
CA SER A 169 -22.78 -14.68 -1.67
C SER A 169 -22.46 -13.32 -2.31
N SER A 170 -23.13 -13.01 -3.41
CA SER A 170 -23.01 -11.69 -4.05
C SER A 170 -23.35 -10.54 -3.10
N THR A 171 -24.41 -10.70 -2.29
CA THR A 171 -24.84 -9.73 -1.30
C THR A 171 -23.74 -9.44 -0.26
N GLU A 172 -23.06 -10.48 0.23
CA GLU A 172 -21.95 -10.32 1.17
C GLU A 172 -20.76 -9.61 0.55
N ARG A 173 -20.40 -9.95 -0.70
CA ARG A 173 -19.35 -9.23 -1.45
C ARG A 173 -19.70 -7.75 -1.61
N LEU A 174 -20.92 -7.42 -2.03
CA LEU A 174 -21.38 -6.04 -2.21
C LEU A 174 -21.37 -5.25 -0.88
N LYS A 175 -21.73 -5.91 0.23
CA LYS A 175 -21.63 -5.30 1.56
C LYS A 175 -20.17 -4.97 1.91
N ARG A 176 -19.22 -5.89 1.68
CA ARG A 176 -17.78 -5.63 1.90
C ARG A 176 -17.28 -4.48 1.03
N LEU A 177 -17.65 -4.47 -0.25
CA LEU A 177 -17.28 -3.41 -1.20
C LEU A 177 -17.83 -2.03 -0.79
N SER A 178 -19.04 -1.96 -0.22
CA SER A 178 -19.62 -0.68 0.24
C SER A 178 -18.81 0.00 1.34
N GLN A 179 -18.02 -0.78 2.10
CA GLN A 179 -17.20 -0.32 3.22
C GLN A 179 -15.71 -0.23 2.89
N ALA A 180 -15.28 -0.79 1.76
CA ALA A 180 -13.90 -0.88 1.34
C ALA A 180 -13.33 0.47 0.87
N ASN A 181 -12.01 0.63 0.93
CA ASN A 181 -11.34 1.74 0.27
C ASN A 181 -11.44 1.54 -1.25
N ARG A 182 -11.87 2.57 -1.97
CA ARG A 182 -11.96 2.53 -3.44
C ARG A 182 -10.61 2.76 -4.11
N LEU A 183 -9.65 3.31 -3.39
CA LEU A 183 -8.29 3.53 -3.86
C LEU A 183 -7.40 2.40 -3.33
N PRO A 184 -6.95 1.47 -4.20
CA PRO A 184 -6.00 0.45 -3.79
C PRO A 184 -4.65 1.09 -3.47
N CYS A 185 -3.94 0.51 -2.51
CA CYS A 185 -2.54 0.86 -2.28
C CYS A 185 -1.69 0.21 -3.36
N SER A 186 -0.73 0.93 -3.92
CA SER A 186 0.30 0.34 -4.77
C SER A 186 1.47 -0.13 -3.91
N VAL A 187 2.03 -1.29 -4.25
CA VAL A 187 3.25 -1.80 -3.65
C VAL A 187 4.32 -1.94 -4.73
N ARG A 188 5.58 -1.71 -4.37
CA ARG A 188 6.70 -2.04 -5.25
C ARG A 188 7.11 -3.49 -5.00
N VAL A 189 7.32 -4.23 -6.07
CA VAL A 189 7.80 -5.62 -6.04
C VAL A 189 9.13 -5.71 -6.76
N SER A 190 10.04 -6.54 -6.25
CA SER A 190 11.24 -6.94 -6.99
C SER A 190 10.92 -8.18 -7.82
N THR A 191 11.25 -8.17 -9.10
CA THR A 191 11.10 -9.34 -9.98
C THR A 191 12.43 -9.71 -10.62
N LYS A 192 12.72 -11.01 -10.69
CA LYS A 192 13.86 -11.52 -11.44
C LYS A 192 13.49 -11.51 -12.93
N VAL A 193 14.30 -10.84 -13.73
CA VAL A 193 14.15 -10.82 -15.19
C VAL A 193 15.37 -11.44 -15.86
N PHE A 194 15.13 -12.16 -16.95
CA PHE A 194 16.19 -12.69 -17.80
C PHE A 194 16.50 -11.70 -18.93
N LEU A 195 17.78 -11.38 -19.09
CA LEU A 195 18.27 -10.65 -20.27
C LEU A 195 18.28 -11.62 -21.45
N ARG A 196 17.27 -11.51 -22.30
CA ARG A 196 17.10 -12.36 -23.49
C ARG A 196 17.93 -11.83 -24.66
N ASN A 197 18.45 -12.74 -25.47
CA ASN A 197 19.12 -12.45 -26.72
C ASN A 197 18.10 -11.89 -27.72
N PRO A 198 18.24 -10.62 -28.15
CA PRO A 198 17.30 -10.01 -29.08
C PRO A 198 17.27 -10.70 -30.44
N ASP A 199 18.36 -11.32 -30.88
CA ASP A 199 18.44 -12.01 -32.18
C ASP A 199 17.60 -13.29 -32.19
N VAL A 200 17.57 -14.03 -31.07
CA VAL A 200 16.70 -15.20 -30.91
C VAL A 200 15.23 -14.78 -31.03
N VAL A 201 14.86 -13.69 -30.35
CA VAL A 201 13.48 -13.17 -30.41
C VAL A 201 13.12 -12.73 -31.82
N ALA A 202 13.99 -11.97 -32.48
CA ALA A 202 13.76 -11.46 -33.83
C ALA A 202 13.61 -12.60 -34.85
N GLU A 203 14.51 -13.59 -34.82
CA GLU A 203 14.50 -14.72 -35.76
C GLU A 203 13.28 -15.63 -35.55
N VAL A 204 12.87 -15.88 -34.30
CA VAL A 204 11.67 -16.68 -33.98
C VAL A 204 10.39 -15.98 -34.47
N LEU A 205 10.31 -14.65 -34.35
CA LEU A 205 9.18 -13.90 -34.91
C LEU A 205 9.20 -13.88 -36.44
N TYR A 206 10.38 -13.76 -37.04
CA TYR A 206 10.56 -13.79 -38.49
C TYR A 206 10.12 -15.13 -39.10
N ARG A 207 10.61 -16.26 -38.56
CA ARG A 207 10.27 -17.61 -39.06
C ARG A 207 8.78 -17.91 -38.93
N ALA A 208 8.12 -17.40 -37.88
CA ALA A 208 6.70 -17.62 -37.61
C ALA A 208 5.76 -16.94 -38.61
N ARG A 209 6.23 -15.89 -39.32
CA ARG A 209 5.47 -15.16 -40.36
C ARG A 209 4.06 -14.74 -39.90
N GLY A 210 3.92 -14.36 -38.63
CA GLY A 210 2.66 -13.94 -38.04
C GLY A 210 1.64 -15.06 -37.78
N VAL A 211 2.08 -16.32 -37.76
CA VAL A 211 1.27 -17.49 -37.42
C VAL A 211 1.80 -18.10 -36.12
N CYS A 212 0.90 -18.43 -35.19
CA CYS A 212 1.23 -19.08 -33.93
C CYS A 212 1.77 -20.50 -34.18
N GLU A 213 2.95 -20.81 -33.66
CA GLU A 213 3.59 -22.12 -33.84
C GLU A 213 2.96 -23.23 -32.99
N LYS A 214 2.06 -22.90 -32.04
CA LYS A 214 1.28 -23.88 -31.25
C LYS A 214 -0.07 -24.22 -31.88
N CYS A 215 -0.89 -23.22 -32.18
CA CYS A 215 -2.27 -23.46 -32.66
C CYS A 215 -2.44 -23.30 -34.18
N GLY A 216 -1.45 -22.78 -34.91
CA GLY A 216 -1.55 -22.54 -36.35
C GLY A 216 -2.40 -21.34 -36.77
N GLU A 217 -2.99 -20.62 -35.81
CA GLU A 217 -3.79 -19.43 -36.09
C GLU A 217 -2.93 -18.19 -36.34
N LYS A 218 -3.45 -17.25 -37.13
CA LYS A 218 -2.82 -15.95 -37.35
C LYS A 218 -2.73 -15.16 -36.04
N ALA A 219 -1.77 -14.25 -35.96
CA ALA A 219 -1.65 -13.30 -34.86
C ALA A 219 -2.99 -12.55 -34.66
N PRO A 220 -3.43 -12.35 -33.41
CA PRO A 220 -4.76 -11.79 -33.12
C PRO A 220 -4.90 -10.32 -33.50
N PHE A 221 -3.79 -9.58 -33.58
CA PHE A 221 -3.76 -8.17 -33.97
C PHE A 221 -2.36 -7.77 -34.44
N SER A 222 -2.27 -6.60 -35.07
CA SER A 222 -1.01 -5.95 -35.44
C SER A 222 -0.51 -5.02 -34.34
N ARG A 223 0.81 -4.96 -34.12
CA ARG A 223 1.46 -4.01 -33.22
C ARG A 223 1.13 -2.59 -33.64
N ARG A 224 0.78 -1.73 -32.66
CA ARG A 224 0.52 -0.30 -32.91
C ARG A 224 1.75 0.45 -33.40
N THR A 225 2.95 0.01 -33.00
CA THR A 225 4.22 0.69 -33.27
C THR A 225 4.66 0.62 -34.73
N ASP A 226 4.44 -0.52 -35.38
CA ASP A 226 5.01 -0.82 -36.72
C ASP A 226 4.08 -1.64 -37.63
N GLY A 227 2.88 -2.01 -37.18
CA GLY A 227 1.92 -2.81 -37.94
C GLY A 227 2.24 -4.31 -38.04
N SER A 228 3.36 -4.77 -37.46
CA SER A 228 3.76 -6.18 -37.53
C SER A 228 2.81 -7.10 -36.74
N PRO A 229 2.67 -8.39 -37.10
CA PRO A 229 1.83 -9.33 -36.35
C PRO A 229 2.26 -9.49 -34.88
N TYR A 230 1.32 -9.40 -33.93
CA TYR A 230 1.62 -9.57 -32.50
C TYR A 230 1.66 -11.05 -32.10
N LEU A 231 2.87 -11.57 -31.88
CA LEU A 231 3.15 -12.85 -31.22
C LEU A 231 4.14 -12.62 -30.07
N GLU A 232 4.17 -13.55 -29.13
CA GLU A 232 5.06 -13.57 -27.97
C GLU A 232 6.03 -14.76 -28.11
N VAL A 233 7.32 -14.54 -27.82
CA VAL A 233 8.31 -15.62 -27.85
C VAL A 233 8.34 -16.31 -26.48
N HIS A 234 8.15 -17.63 -26.50
CA HIS A 234 8.15 -18.51 -25.35
C HIS A 234 9.27 -19.56 -25.49
N HIS A 235 10.01 -19.81 -24.41
CA HIS A 235 10.97 -20.91 -24.35
C HIS A 235 10.29 -22.20 -23.89
N LYS A 236 10.36 -23.27 -24.69
CA LYS A 236 9.74 -24.59 -24.44
C LYS A 236 10.18 -25.16 -23.09
N VAL A 237 11.49 -25.15 -22.83
CA VAL A 237 12.07 -25.25 -21.49
C VAL A 237 12.26 -23.82 -21.00
N ARG A 238 11.54 -23.43 -19.96
CA ARG A 238 11.55 -22.04 -19.48
C ARG A 238 12.95 -21.66 -18.98
N LEU A 239 13.34 -20.41 -19.18
CA LEU A 239 14.61 -19.88 -18.64
C LEU A 239 14.68 -19.97 -17.10
N ALA A 240 13.52 -19.95 -16.42
CA ALA A 240 13.43 -20.15 -14.98
C ALA A 240 13.74 -21.59 -14.54
N ASP A 241 13.59 -22.57 -15.45
CA ASP A 241 13.87 -23.99 -15.24
C ASP A 241 15.17 -24.40 -15.96
N ASP A 242 16.15 -23.48 -16.00
CA ASP A 242 17.46 -23.65 -16.64
C ASP A 242 17.42 -23.94 -18.16
N GLY A 243 16.36 -23.52 -18.86
CA GLY A 243 16.28 -23.59 -20.32
C GLY A 243 17.26 -22.64 -21.03
N GLU A 244 17.77 -23.06 -22.19
CA GLU A 244 18.69 -22.25 -22.99
C GLU A 244 17.97 -21.18 -23.82
N ASP A 245 18.63 -20.03 -24.02
CA ASP A 245 18.13 -18.97 -24.90
C ASP A 245 18.58 -19.19 -26.35
N THR A 246 17.96 -20.17 -27.01
CA THR A 246 18.30 -20.64 -28.37
C THR A 246 17.07 -20.75 -29.27
N LEU A 247 17.27 -20.76 -30.58
CA LEU A 247 16.19 -20.90 -31.56
C LEU A 247 15.42 -22.23 -31.42
N ASP A 248 16.13 -23.30 -31.07
CA ASP A 248 15.54 -24.64 -30.90
C ASP A 248 14.63 -24.72 -29.68
N ASN A 249 14.97 -23.96 -28.63
CA ASN A 249 14.18 -23.88 -27.41
C ASN A 249 13.10 -22.79 -27.47
N ALA A 250 13.11 -21.87 -28.42
CA ALA A 250 12.13 -20.79 -28.51
C ALA A 250 11.01 -21.07 -29.53
N ILE A 251 9.80 -20.58 -29.28
CA ILE A 251 8.64 -20.60 -30.20
C ILE A 251 7.86 -19.29 -30.17
N ALA A 252 7.27 -18.90 -31.31
CA ALA A 252 6.34 -17.77 -31.40
C ALA A 252 4.91 -18.23 -31.17
N VAL A 253 4.23 -17.68 -30.17
CA VAL A 253 2.87 -18.07 -29.77
C VAL A 253 1.96 -16.86 -29.65
N CYS A 254 0.66 -17.06 -29.88
CA CYS A 254 -0.34 -16.03 -29.58
C CYS A 254 -0.51 -15.87 -28.05
N PRO A 255 -1.04 -14.74 -27.55
CA PRO A 255 -1.20 -14.50 -26.12
C PRO A 255 -1.96 -15.61 -25.38
N ASN A 256 -2.98 -16.19 -26.02
CA ASN A 256 -3.79 -17.27 -25.43
C ASN A 256 -2.95 -18.54 -25.25
N CYS A 257 -2.26 -18.97 -26.32
CA CYS A 257 -1.36 -20.12 -26.29
C CYS A 257 -0.19 -19.91 -25.32
N HIS A 258 0.33 -18.68 -25.22
CA HIS A 258 1.40 -18.39 -24.28
C HIS A 258 0.95 -18.55 -22.83
N ARG A 259 -0.23 -18.02 -22.47
CA ARG A 259 -0.80 -18.18 -21.14
C ARG A 259 -1.14 -19.63 -20.82
N GLU A 260 -1.67 -20.38 -21.80
CA GLU A 260 -1.94 -21.81 -21.67
C GLU A 260 -0.67 -22.63 -21.42
N LEU A 261 0.46 -22.29 -22.05
CA LEU A 261 1.73 -22.98 -21.77
C LEU A 261 2.26 -22.75 -20.35
N HIS A 262 1.89 -21.64 -19.71
CA HIS A 262 2.29 -21.35 -18.32
C HIS A 262 1.30 -21.85 -17.27
N PHE A 263 -0.01 -21.79 -17.57
CA PHE A 263 -1.07 -21.96 -16.57
C PHE A 263 -2.19 -22.90 -17.02
N GLY A 264 -2.15 -23.39 -18.26
CA GLY A 264 -3.14 -24.32 -18.81
C GLY A 264 -2.98 -25.73 -18.23
N VAL A 265 -4.00 -26.55 -18.44
CA VAL A 265 -4.11 -27.94 -17.96
C VAL A 265 -3.77 -28.90 -19.08
#